data_AF-A0A9P7UX69-F1
#
_entry.id   AF-A0A9P7UX69-F1
#
_cell.length_a   1.000
_cell.length_b   1.000
_cell.length_c   1.000
_cell.angle_alpha   90.00
_cell.angle_beta   90.00
_cell.angle_gamma   90.00
#
_symmetry.space_group_name_H-M   'P 1'
#
loop_
_entity.id
_entity.type
_entity.pdbx_description
1 polymer ?
#
loop_
_entity_poly.entity_id
_entity_poly.type
_entity_poly.pdbx_seq_one_letter_code
_entity_poly.pdbx_strand_id
1 'polypeptide(L)'
;MRFLPREGYTFPPDPRLYVFGTGKRIFPERYLADTLFFITAAMILSVFDIEKKVGKDGKVIEPVVNPITGATTHMTPYECAIKPRYRLLSAGDVDIGKNNTG
;
A
#
# COMPACT_ATOMS: atom_id res chain seq x y z
N MET A 1 -9.88 -13.01 -6.79
CA MET A 1 -8.48 -12.91 -6.32
C MET A 1 -7.62 -13.79 -7.20
N ARG A 2 -6.57 -13.24 -7.83
CA ARG A 2 -5.81 -13.88 -8.92
C ARG A 2 -4.81 -14.96 -8.46
N PHE A 3 -4.33 -14.89 -7.21
CA PHE A 3 -3.25 -15.72 -6.68
C PHE A 3 -3.70 -16.70 -5.57
N LEU A 4 -5.00 -16.90 -5.38
CA LEU A 4 -5.53 -17.87 -4.40
C LEU A 4 -5.86 -19.20 -5.08
N PRO A 5 -5.70 -20.34 -4.39
CA PRO A 5 -6.12 -21.65 -4.90
C PRO A 5 -7.61 -21.64 -5.24
N ARG A 6 -7.94 -22.15 -6.42
CA ARG A 6 -9.31 -22.38 -6.87
C ARG A 6 -9.36 -23.66 -7.68
N GLU A 7 -10.39 -24.47 -7.46
CA GLU A 7 -10.60 -25.69 -8.25
C GLU A 7 -10.73 -25.35 -9.75
N GLY A 8 -10.03 -26.12 -10.58
CA GLY A 8 -10.06 -25.98 -12.05
C GLY A 8 -9.24 -24.82 -12.62
N TYR A 9 -8.41 -24.14 -11.81
CA TYR A 9 -7.63 -22.98 -12.25
C TYR A 9 -6.13 -23.25 -12.21
N THR A 10 -5.43 -22.97 -13.31
CA THR A 10 -3.96 -23.00 -13.36
C THR A 10 -3.42 -21.71 -12.75
N PHE A 11 -2.47 -21.84 -11.82
CA PHE A 11 -1.87 -20.68 -11.18
C PHE A 11 -1.08 -19.85 -12.21
N PRO A 12 -1.24 -18.51 -12.22
CA PRO A 12 -0.30 -17.67 -12.93
C PRO A 12 1.11 -17.83 -12.33
N PRO A 13 2.18 -17.62 -13.12
CA PRO A 13 3.55 -17.63 -12.62
C PRO A 13 3.71 -16.72 -11.40
N ASP A 14 4.55 -17.13 -10.45
CA ASP A 14 4.84 -16.34 -9.24
C ASP A 14 5.38 -14.95 -9.66
N PRO A 15 4.72 -13.84 -9.26
CA PRO A 15 5.18 -12.50 -9.60
C PRO A 15 6.59 -12.19 -9.09
N ARG A 16 7.05 -12.84 -8.02
CA ARG A 16 8.40 -12.64 -7.44
C ARG A 16 9.53 -12.99 -8.42
N LEU A 17 9.23 -13.78 -9.45
CA LEU A 17 10.19 -14.15 -10.49
C LEU A 17 10.58 -12.97 -11.40
N TYR A 18 9.73 -11.94 -11.49
CA TYR A 18 9.89 -10.87 -12.47
C TYR A 18 9.95 -9.46 -11.85
N VAL A 19 9.36 -9.25 -10.66
CA VAL A 19 9.28 -7.93 -9.99
C VAL A 19 10.65 -7.30 -9.75
N PHE A 20 11.69 -8.10 -9.53
CA PHE A 20 13.04 -7.63 -9.23
C PHE A 20 13.99 -7.66 -10.44
N GLY A 21 13.45 -7.89 -11.65
CA GLY A 21 14.23 -8.08 -12.87
C GLY A 21 14.85 -9.48 -12.98
N THR A 22 15.55 -9.72 -14.07
CA THR A 22 16.09 -11.04 -14.45
C THR A 22 17.56 -10.96 -14.88
N GLY A 23 18.29 -12.07 -14.76
CA GLY A 23 19.67 -12.19 -15.26
C GLY A 23 20.70 -11.41 -14.42
N LYS A 24 21.75 -10.89 -15.05
CA LYS A 24 22.90 -10.25 -14.38
C LYS A 24 22.59 -8.90 -13.72
N ARG A 25 21.41 -8.32 -13.97
CA ARG A 25 20.94 -7.04 -13.42
C ARG A 25 19.76 -7.22 -12.46
N ILE A 26 19.58 -8.43 -11.92
CA ILE A 26 18.58 -8.69 -10.89
C ILE A 26 18.86 -7.85 -9.64
N PHE A 27 17.82 -7.34 -8.99
CA PHE A 27 17.96 -6.59 -7.74
C PHE A 27 18.66 -7.46 -6.69
N PRO A 28 19.83 -7.03 -6.16
CA PRO A 28 20.66 -7.88 -5.31
C PRO A 28 19.98 -8.18 -3.97
N GLU A 29 19.18 -7.25 -3.45
CA GLU A 29 18.54 -7.35 -2.13
C GLU A 29 17.06 -7.80 -2.20
N ARG A 30 16.67 -8.53 -3.25
CA ARG A 30 15.27 -8.92 -3.49
C ARG A 30 14.61 -9.66 -2.31
N TYR A 31 15.35 -10.51 -1.61
CA TYR A 31 14.82 -11.26 -0.47
C TYR A 31 14.58 -10.37 0.75
N LEU A 32 15.49 -9.41 0.98
CA LEU A 32 15.34 -8.44 2.06
C LEU A 32 14.15 -7.52 1.76
N ALA A 33 14.04 -7.01 0.53
CA ALA A 33 12.93 -6.16 0.12
C ALA A 33 11.57 -6.86 0.25
N ASP A 34 11.44 -8.11 -0.18
CA ASP A 34 10.19 -8.89 -0.06
C ASP A 34 9.81 -9.11 1.42
N THR A 35 10.78 -9.47 2.25
CA THR A 35 10.56 -9.70 3.69
C THR A 35 10.17 -8.41 4.41
N LEU A 36 10.89 -7.31 4.16
CA LEU A 36 10.61 -6.02 4.77
C LEU A 36 9.24 -5.48 4.34
N PHE A 37 8.88 -5.64 3.06
CA PHE A 37 7.56 -5.24 2.57
C PHE A 37 6.45 -5.99 3.27
N PHE A 38 6.58 -7.31 3.39
CA PHE A 38 5.58 -8.15 4.07
C PHE A 38 5.44 -7.79 5.55
N ILE A 39 6.56 -7.67 6.28
CA ILE A 39 6.55 -7.34 7.71
C ILE A 39 5.95 -5.95 7.93
N THR A 40 6.35 -4.96 7.13
CA THR A 40 5.85 -3.59 7.25
C THR A 40 4.35 -3.54 7.00
N ALA A 41 3.86 -4.20 5.96
CA ALA A 41 2.43 -4.28 5.68
C ALA A 41 1.66 -4.98 6.81
N ALA A 42 2.18 -6.09 7.34
CA ALA A 42 1.58 -6.81 8.44
C ALA A 42 1.55 -5.99 9.74
N MET A 43 2.60 -5.23 10.04
CA MET A 43 2.68 -4.34 11.20
C MET A 43 1.71 -3.15 11.09
N ILE A 44 1.62 -2.53 9.91
CA ILE A 44 0.68 -1.42 9.69
C ILE A 44 -0.75 -1.93 9.86
N LEU A 45 -1.09 -3.06 9.23
CA LEU A 45 -2.42 -3.64 9.31
C LEU A 45 -2.76 -4.23 10.68
N SER A 46 -1.76 -4.59 11.51
CA SER A 46 -2.03 -5.08 12.87
C SER A 46 -2.39 -3.94 13.82
N VAL A 47 -1.84 -2.75 13.59
CA VAL A 47 -1.99 -1.58 14.47
C VAL A 47 -3.08 -0.62 14.00
N PHE A 48 -3.27 -0.47 12.69
CA PHE A 48 -4.12 0.56 12.10
C PHE A 48 -5.23 -0.01 11.21
N ASP A 49 -6.39 0.64 11.26
CA ASP A 49 -7.43 0.54 10.26
C ASP A 49 -7.26 1.68 9.24
N ILE A 50 -7.14 1.30 7.98
CA ILE A 50 -7.02 2.22 6.85
C ILE A 50 -8.36 2.25 6.12
N GLU A 51 -9.04 3.39 6.18
CA GLU A 51 -10.37 3.59 5.62
C GLU A 51 -10.37 4.75 4.61
N LYS A 52 -11.35 4.73 3.70
CA LYS A 52 -11.61 5.88 2.82
C LYS A 52 -12.04 7.07 3.68
N LYS A 53 -11.53 8.26 3.38
CA LYS A 53 -11.92 9.47 4.12
C LYS A 53 -13.36 9.86 3.78
N VAL A 54 -14.11 10.29 4.78
CA VAL A 54 -15.45 10.84 4.60
C VAL A 54 -15.29 12.36 4.48
N GLY A 55 -15.77 12.93 3.38
CA GLY A 55 -15.75 14.37 3.14
C GLY A 55 -16.71 15.12 4.08
N LYS A 56 -16.61 16.46 4.10
CA LYS A 56 -17.48 17.32 4.93
C LYS A 56 -18.97 17.13 4.66
N ASP A 57 -19.31 16.66 3.46
CA ASP A 57 -20.68 16.42 2.99
C ASP A 57 -21.19 15.00 3.33
N GLY A 58 -20.46 14.23 4.15
CA GLY A 58 -20.84 12.88 4.56
C GLY A 58 -20.62 11.80 3.49
N LYS A 59 -20.09 12.16 2.32
CA LYS A 59 -19.79 11.22 1.23
C LYS A 59 -18.37 10.68 1.33
N VAL A 60 -18.21 9.41 1.01
CA VAL A 60 -16.91 8.74 0.91
C VAL A 60 -16.13 9.33 -0.26
N ILE A 61 -14.92 9.82 0.00
CA ILE A 61 -14.01 10.30 -1.04
C ILE A 61 -13.34 9.07 -1.66
N GLU A 62 -13.60 8.82 -2.94
CA GLU A 62 -12.91 7.76 -3.67
C GLU A 62 -11.52 8.25 -4.11
N PRO A 63 -10.44 7.53 -3.75
CA PRO A 63 -9.11 7.90 -4.18
C PRO A 63 -9.00 7.71 -5.70
N VAL A 64 -8.59 8.78 -6.39
CA VAL A 64 -8.35 8.72 -7.84
C VAL A 64 -6.99 8.09 -8.10
N VAL A 65 -6.97 6.99 -8.86
CA VAL A 65 -5.74 6.28 -9.21
C VAL A 65 -5.11 6.95 -10.43
N ASN A 66 -4.35 8.02 -10.20
CA ASN A 66 -3.59 8.71 -11.23
C ASN A 66 -2.08 8.60 -10.95
N PRO A 67 -1.36 7.74 -11.68
CA PRO A 67 0.09 7.64 -11.54
C PRO A 67 0.77 8.83 -12.21
N ILE A 68 1.60 9.53 -11.44
CA ILE A 68 2.56 10.51 -11.95
C ILE A 68 3.76 9.71 -12.45
N THR A 69 4.08 9.87 -13.73
CA THR A 69 5.15 9.12 -14.40
C THR A 69 6.44 9.93 -14.38
N GLY A 70 7.52 9.34 -13.87
CA GLY A 70 8.88 9.88 -13.84
C GLY A 70 9.92 8.75 -13.84
N ALA A 71 11.10 8.96 -13.26
CA ALA A 71 12.06 7.86 -13.02
C ALA A 71 11.50 6.77 -12.07
N THR A 72 10.51 7.15 -11.26
CA THR A 72 9.71 6.30 -10.38
C THR A 72 8.23 6.65 -10.56
N THR A 73 7.34 5.67 -10.39
CA THR A 73 5.90 5.89 -10.45
C THR A 73 5.38 6.23 -9.05
N HIS A 74 4.83 7.43 -8.90
CA HIS A 74 4.18 7.86 -7.65
C HIS A 74 2.70 8.13 -7.90
N MET A 75 1.84 7.85 -6.92
CA MET A 75 0.43 8.21 -7.02
C MET A 75 0.24 9.69 -6.72
N THR A 76 -0.75 10.33 -7.35
CA THR A 76 -1.22 11.66 -6.93
C THR A 76 -1.61 11.64 -5.45
N PRO A 77 -1.34 12.71 -4.68
CA PRO A 77 -1.76 12.81 -3.29
C PRO A 77 -3.26 12.52 -3.14
N TYR A 78 -3.62 11.65 -2.20
CA TYR A 78 -5.00 11.29 -1.89
C TYR A 78 -5.21 11.32 -0.38
N GLU A 79 -6.44 11.64 0.03
CA GLU A 79 -6.78 11.66 1.45
C GLU A 79 -7.27 10.27 1.91
N CYS A 80 -6.76 9.79 3.05
CA CYS A 80 -7.20 8.55 3.69
C CYS A 80 -7.37 8.78 5.20
N ALA A 81 -8.20 7.95 5.85
CA ALA A 81 -8.36 7.94 7.29
C ALA A 81 -7.57 6.75 7.86
N ILE A 82 -6.59 7.02 8.71
CA ILE A 82 -5.79 5.99 9.39
C ILE A 82 -6.12 6.09 10.87
N LYS A 83 -6.76 5.06 11.43
CA LYS A 83 -7.18 5.02 12.83
C LYS A 83 -6.46 3.89 13.55
N PRO A 84 -5.95 4.09 14.77
CA PRO A 84 -5.41 2.98 15.54
C PRO A 84 -6.54 2.01 15.91
N ARG A 85 -6.32 0.71 15.71
CA ARG A 85 -7.26 -0.36 16.07
C ARG A 85 -7.49 -0.44 17.57
N TYR A 86 -6.47 -0.10 18.35
CA TYR A 86 -6.51 -0.20 19.80
C TYR A 86 -6.62 1.18 20.45
N ARG A 87 -7.59 1.28 21.36
CA ARG A 87 -7.98 2.53 22.04
C ARG A 87 -6.83 3.23 22.79
N LEU A 88 -5.82 2.47 23.24
CA LEU A 88 -4.67 2.99 23.99
C LEU A 88 -3.71 3.84 23.13
N LEU A 89 -3.78 3.77 21.81
CA LEU A 89 -3.01 4.62 20.90
C LEU A 89 -3.72 5.93 20.48
N SER A 90 -4.96 6.17 20.92
CA SER A 90 -5.78 7.31 20.42
C SER A 90 -5.28 8.70 20.83
N ALA A 91 -4.05 8.84 21.34
CA ALA A 91 -3.47 10.11 21.77
C ALA A 91 -2.87 10.97 20.64
N GLY A 92 -3.13 10.66 19.37
CA GLY A 92 -2.69 11.52 18.28
C GLY A 92 -3.27 11.08 16.94
N ASP A 93 -4.31 11.78 16.49
CA ASP A 93 -4.77 11.70 15.11
C ASP A 93 -3.66 12.21 14.19
N VAL A 94 -2.88 11.30 13.60
CA VAL A 94 -1.84 11.66 12.63
C VAL A 94 -2.51 11.83 11.26
N ASP A 95 -3.00 13.05 11.01
CA ASP A 95 -3.42 13.49 9.67
C ASP A 95 -2.17 13.68 8.79
N ILE A 96 -1.78 12.64 8.02
CA ILE A 96 -0.65 12.67 7.05
C ILE A 96 -1.03 13.51 5.78
N GLY A 97 -1.95 14.46 5.90
CA GLY A 97 -2.56 15.17 4.76
C GLY A 97 -2.19 16.65 4.62
N LYS A 98 -1.29 17.21 5.44
CA LYS A 98 -0.91 18.63 5.35
C LYS A 98 0.59 18.85 5.36
N ASN A 99 1.19 18.73 4.19
CA ASN A 99 2.50 19.29 3.91
C ASN A 99 2.47 20.06 2.56
N ASN A 100 2.20 21.36 2.72
CA ASN A 100 2.82 22.51 2.06
C ASN A 100 3.18 22.44 0.56
N THR A 101 2.35 23.10 -0.25
CA THR A 101 2.80 23.86 -1.42
C THR A 101 2.24 25.28 -1.32
N GLY A 102 3.13 26.22 -1.00
CA GLY A 102 3.01 27.62 -1.40
C GLY A 102 3.77 27.84 -2.70
#